data_AF-A0AAV2I5N9-F1
#
_entry.id   AF-A0AAV2I5N9-F1
#
_cell.length_a   1.000
_cell.length_b   1.000
_cell.length_c   1.000
_cell.angle_alpha   90.00
_cell.angle_beta   90.00
_cell.angle_gamma   90.00
#
_symmetry.space_group_name_H-M   'P 1'
#
loop_
_entity.id
_entity.type
_entity.pdbx_description
1 polymer ?
#
loop_
_entity_poly.entity_id
_entity_poly.type
_entity_poly.pdbx_seq_one_letter_code
_entity_poly.pdbx_strand_id
1 'polypeptide(L)'
;IPFKEENIIEQDFFKAAKTNTVPTLKYLYQANDFLKNIKDEDGNTALMIAAENGHINVTKFLFENGEDINIENKNGMTALQLAQKNKHFKIVTLLEKP
;
A
#
# COMPACT_ATOMS: atom_id res chain seq x y z
N ILE A 1 16.06 12.97 14.53
CA ILE A 1 15.37 11.76 15.02
C ILE A 1 13.91 12.01 14.72
N PRO A 2 13.24 11.27 13.81
CA PRO A 2 11.82 11.48 13.58
C PRO A 2 11.07 11.30 14.90
N PHE A 3 10.06 12.12 15.13
CA PHE A 3 9.34 12.14 16.39
C PHE A 3 8.63 10.79 16.59
N LYS A 4 8.55 10.30 17.83
CA LYS A 4 7.96 8.99 18.16
C LYS A 4 6.54 8.81 17.59
N GLU A 5 5.81 9.90 17.39
CA GLU A 5 4.46 9.94 16.81
C GLU A 5 4.44 9.65 15.30
N GLU A 6 5.44 10.14 14.53
CA GLU A 6 5.55 9.87 13.09
C GLU A 6 5.69 8.36 12.83
N ASN A 7 6.49 7.68 13.63
CA ASN A 7 6.68 6.23 13.53
C ASN A 7 5.39 5.45 13.86
N ILE A 8 4.56 5.94 14.78
CA ILE A 8 3.26 5.29 15.09
C ILE A 8 2.29 5.45 13.92
N ILE A 9 2.23 6.62 13.29
CA ILE A 9 1.35 6.89 12.15
C ILE A 9 1.73 6.00 10.95
N GLU A 10 3.02 5.90 10.63
CA GLU A 10 3.52 5.02 9.57
C GLU A 10 3.20 3.55 9.86
N GLN A 11 3.41 3.09 11.10
CA GLN A 11 3.08 1.72 11.51
C GLN A 11 1.59 1.43 11.37
N ASP A 12 0.72 2.33 11.83
CA ASP A 12 -0.73 2.17 11.71
C ASP A 12 -1.18 2.22 10.24
N PHE A 13 -0.52 3.01 9.41
CA PHE A 13 -0.75 3.07 7.97
C PHE A 13 -0.47 1.73 7.29
N PHE A 14 0.73 1.16 7.47
CA PHE A 14 1.07 -0.15 6.92
C PHE A 14 0.22 -1.27 7.51
N LYS A 15 -0.10 -1.20 8.81
CA LYS A 15 -1.00 -2.15 9.47
C LYS A 15 -2.40 -2.13 8.84
N ALA A 16 -2.95 -0.94 8.58
CA ALA A 16 -4.26 -0.81 7.94
C ALA A 16 -4.26 -1.39 6.52
N ALA A 17 -3.15 -1.26 5.79
CA ALA A 17 -2.98 -1.92 4.50
C ALA A 17 -2.96 -3.45 4.63
N LYS A 18 -2.23 -3.97 5.62
CA LYS A 18 -2.11 -5.40 5.94
C LYS A 18 -3.40 -6.04 6.47
N THR A 19 -4.28 -5.27 7.12
CA THR A 19 -5.54 -5.79 7.70
C THR A 19 -6.78 -5.43 6.89
N ASN A 20 -6.60 -4.97 5.64
CA ASN A 20 -7.67 -4.59 4.72
C ASN A 20 -8.65 -3.53 5.29
N THR A 21 -8.15 -2.54 6.05
CA THR A 21 -8.97 -1.58 6.79
C THR A 21 -9.03 -0.21 6.11
N VAL A 22 -9.92 -0.09 5.11
CA VAL A 22 -10.14 1.17 4.36
C VAL A 22 -10.49 2.37 5.24
N PRO A 23 -11.36 2.27 6.27
CA PRO A 23 -11.68 3.43 7.11
C PRO A 23 -10.45 4.04 7.80
N THR A 24 -9.55 3.20 8.30
CA THR A 24 -8.30 3.65 8.92
C THR A 24 -7.38 4.31 7.90
N LEU A 25 -7.21 3.71 6.72
CA LEU A 25 -6.42 4.33 5.65
C LEU A 25 -6.98 5.68 5.23
N LYS A 26 -8.31 5.79 5.08
CA LYS A 26 -8.97 7.05 4.74
C LYS A 26 -8.72 8.12 5.80
N TYR A 27 -8.88 7.76 7.08
CA TYR A 27 -8.62 8.68 8.19
C TYR A 27 -7.15 9.15 8.20
N LEU A 28 -6.21 8.24 8.02
CA LEU A 28 -4.78 8.56 8.00
C LEU A 28 -4.42 9.42 6.78
N TYR A 29 -4.88 9.08 5.57
CA TYR A 29 -4.63 9.87 4.36
C TYR A 29 -5.15 11.30 4.45
N GLN A 30 -6.35 11.51 5.01
CA GLN A 30 -6.96 12.84 5.11
C GLN A 30 -6.14 13.85 5.92
N ALA A 31 -5.35 13.36 6.88
CA ALA A 31 -4.55 14.20 7.77
C ALA A 31 -3.06 14.16 7.45
N ASN A 32 -2.62 13.26 6.56
CA ASN A 32 -1.20 12.93 6.38
C ASN A 32 -0.86 12.64 4.91
N ASP A 33 -0.85 13.67 4.06
CA ASP A 33 -0.49 13.54 2.64
C ASP A 33 0.93 12.96 2.43
N PHE A 34 1.82 13.08 3.42
CA PHE A 34 3.17 12.52 3.39
C PHE A 34 3.20 10.99 3.39
N LEU A 35 2.11 10.30 3.74
CA LEU A 35 2.03 8.83 3.75
C LEU A 35 1.98 8.24 2.33
N LYS A 36 1.74 9.05 1.31
CA LYS A 36 1.73 8.57 -0.07
C LYS A 36 3.09 8.00 -0.44
N ASN A 37 3.09 6.77 -0.96
CA ASN A 37 4.28 6.09 -1.49
C ASN A 37 5.43 5.88 -0.48
N ILE A 38 5.20 6.06 0.83
CA ILE A 38 6.21 5.73 1.84
C ILE A 38 6.55 4.24 1.80
N LYS A 39 7.75 3.91 2.25
CA LYS A 39 8.29 2.55 2.23
C LYS A 39 8.55 2.07 3.64
N ASP A 40 8.15 0.83 3.92
CA ASP A 40 8.52 0.14 5.15
C ASP A 40 10.01 -0.29 5.11
N GLU A 41 10.44 -1.00 6.16
CA GLU A 41 11.81 -1.50 6.27
C GLU A 41 12.21 -2.47 5.16
N ASP A 42 11.27 -3.12 4.47
CA ASP A 42 11.51 -4.01 3.33
C ASP A 42 11.39 -3.30 1.98
N GLY A 43 11.14 -1.99 2.00
CA GLY A 43 10.93 -1.17 0.81
C GLY A 43 9.52 -1.27 0.24
N ASN A 44 8.58 -1.92 0.93
CA ASN A 44 7.21 -2.08 0.46
C ASN A 44 6.39 -0.81 0.71
N THR A 45 5.54 -0.45 -0.26
CA THR A 45 4.49 0.54 -0.07
C THR A 45 3.23 -0.11 0.51
N ALA A 46 2.29 0.71 1.00
CA ALA A 46 0.98 0.21 1.42
C ALA A 46 0.24 -0.52 0.27
N LEU A 47 0.34 0.00 -0.96
CA LEU A 47 -0.23 -0.67 -2.13
C LEU A 47 0.38 -2.07 -2.36
N MET A 48 1.70 -2.23 -2.20
CA MET A 48 2.36 -3.53 -2.31
C MET A 48 1.86 -4.52 -1.26
N ILE A 49 1.79 -4.10 0.00
CA ILE A 49 1.31 -4.94 1.11
C ILE A 49 -0.13 -5.39 0.84
N ALA A 50 -1.01 -4.47 0.42
CA ALA A 50 -2.40 -4.81 0.11
C ALA A 50 -2.51 -5.76 -1.10
N ALA A 51 -1.69 -5.53 -2.13
CA ALA A 51 -1.65 -6.34 -3.34
C ALA A 51 -1.14 -7.76 -3.08
N GLU A 52 -0.09 -7.90 -2.28
CA GLU A 52 0.48 -9.19 -1.87
C GLU A 52 -0.52 -10.02 -1.05
N ASN A 53 -1.34 -9.38 -0.21
CA ASN A 53 -2.32 -10.05 0.66
C ASN A 53 -3.71 -10.21 0.03
N GLY A 54 -3.91 -9.80 -1.23
CA GLY A 54 -5.18 -9.97 -1.93
C GLY A 54 -6.30 -9.03 -1.47
N HIS A 55 -5.94 -7.92 -0.82
CA HIS A 55 -6.86 -6.97 -0.20
C HIS A 55 -7.40 -5.96 -1.21
N ILE A 56 -8.37 -6.39 -2.01
CA ILE A 56 -8.92 -5.60 -3.13
C ILE A 56 -9.49 -4.23 -2.74
N ASN A 57 -10.15 -4.12 -1.58
CA ASN A 57 -10.79 -2.86 -1.16
C ASN A 57 -9.74 -1.79 -0.84
N VAL A 58 -8.70 -2.18 -0.08
CA VAL A 58 -7.57 -1.31 0.19
C VAL A 58 -6.79 -1.00 -1.08
N THR A 59 -6.47 -2.01 -1.89
CA THR A 59 -5.73 -1.82 -3.13
C THR A 59 -6.43 -0.80 -4.04
N LYS A 60 -7.76 -0.94 -4.19
CA LYS A 60 -8.58 0.00 -4.95
C LYS A 60 -8.52 1.42 -4.37
N PHE A 61 -8.67 1.56 -3.05
CA PHE A 61 -8.59 2.86 -2.40
C PHE A 61 -7.22 3.53 -2.65
N LEU A 62 -6.11 2.82 -2.45
CA LEU A 62 -4.76 3.38 -2.64
C LEU A 62 -4.48 3.73 -4.10
N PHE A 63 -4.89 2.86 -5.04
CA PHE A 63 -4.79 3.11 -6.47
C PHE A 63 -5.59 4.34 -6.92
N GLU A 64 -6.85 4.46 -6.49
CA GLU A 64 -7.71 5.62 -6.82
C GLU A 64 -7.21 6.93 -6.17
N ASN A 65 -6.43 6.85 -5.08
CA ASN A 65 -5.76 8.00 -4.49
C ASN A 65 -4.41 8.35 -5.16
N GLY A 66 -4.04 7.67 -6.23
CA GLY A 66 -2.86 7.97 -7.03
C GLY A 66 -1.54 7.59 -6.36
N GLU A 67 -1.49 6.46 -5.65
CA GLU A 67 -0.22 5.82 -5.33
C GLU A 67 0.48 5.33 -6.61
N ASP A 68 1.82 5.43 -6.62
CA ASP A 68 2.62 5.01 -7.77
C ASP A 68 2.77 3.49 -7.79
N ILE A 69 2.19 2.87 -8.81
CA ILE A 69 2.17 1.42 -9.00
C ILE A 69 3.53 0.85 -9.46
N ASN A 70 4.44 1.71 -9.94
CA ASN A 70 5.72 1.33 -10.53
C ASN A 70 6.87 1.33 -9.52
N ILE A 71 6.61 1.71 -8.27
CA ILE A 71 7.61 1.62 -7.22
C ILE A 71 8.03 0.15 -7.06
N GLU A 72 9.34 -0.05 -6.82
CA GLU A 72 9.91 -1.36 -6.52
C GLU A 72 10.35 -1.44 -5.05
N ASN A 73 10.11 -2.59 -4.42
CA ASN A 73 10.65 -2.91 -3.09
C ASN A 73 12.11 -3.37 -3.18
N LYS A 74 12.71 -3.75 -2.05
CA LYS A 74 14.12 -4.20 -2.00
C LYS A 74 14.40 -5.46 -2.84
N ASN A 75 13.37 -6.23 -3.19
CA ASN A 75 13.47 -7.40 -4.05
C ASN A 75 13.23 -7.09 -5.53
N GLY A 76 13.10 -5.80 -5.90
CA GLY A 76 12.79 -5.39 -7.26
C GLY A 76 11.35 -5.73 -7.69
N MET A 77 10.43 -5.92 -6.74
CA MET A 77 9.03 -6.27 -7.03
C MET A 77 8.11 -5.06 -6.91
N THR A 78 7.20 -4.92 -7.88
CA THR A 78 6.08 -3.96 -7.86
C THR A 78 4.83 -4.56 -7.21
N ALA A 79 3.84 -3.72 -6.90
CA ALA A 79 2.55 -4.18 -6.37
C ALA A 79 1.84 -5.17 -7.32
N LEU A 80 1.89 -4.91 -8.64
CA LEU A 80 1.34 -5.81 -9.65
C LEU A 80 2.03 -7.18 -9.63
N GLN A 81 3.37 -7.21 -9.59
CA GLN A 81 4.14 -8.46 -9.57
C GLN A 81 3.87 -9.28 -8.29
N LEU A 82 3.71 -8.63 -7.14
CA LEU A 82 3.34 -9.30 -5.89
C LEU A 82 1.93 -9.92 -5.99
N ALA A 83 0.96 -9.20 -6.56
CA ALA A 83 -0.38 -9.74 -6.79
C ALA A 83 -0.38 -10.92 -7.78
N GLN A 84 0.43 -10.85 -8.85
CA GLN A 84 0.59 -11.93 -9.83
C GLN A 84 1.21 -13.18 -9.17
N LYS A 85 2.31 -13.01 -8.43
CA LYS A 85 3.00 -14.10 -7.70
C LYS A 85 2.06 -14.83 -6.74
N ASN A 86 1.17 -14.10 -6.06
CA ASN A 86 0.20 -14.63 -5.11
C ASN A 86 -1.18 -14.97 -5.73
N LYS A 87 -1.31 -14.88 -7.06
CA LYS A 87 -2.52 -15.25 -7.82
C LYS A 87 -3.77 -14.44 -7.44
N HIS A 88 -3.59 -13.17 -7.06
CA HIS A 88 -4.69 -12.25 -6.73
C HIS A 88 -5.24 -11.57 -7.98
N PHE A 89 -5.86 -12.34 -8.87
CA PHE A 89 -6.27 -11.90 -10.22
C PHE A 89 -7.15 -10.64 -10.26
N LYS A 90 -8.04 -10.43 -9.29
CA LYS A 90 -8.86 -9.20 -9.23
C LYS A 90 -8.01 -7.94 -9.05
N ILE A 91 -6.90 -8.05 -8.32
CA ILE A 91 -5.95 -6.96 -8.13
C ILE A 91 -5.07 -6.78 -9.35
N VAL A 92 -4.62 -7.88 -9.96
CA VAL A 92 -3.90 -7.84 -11.25
C VAL A 92 -4.70 -7.04 -12.27
N THR A 93 -5.97 -7.40 -12.48
CA THR A 93 -6.88 -6.69 -13.40
C THR A 93 -7.16 -5.24 -12.99
N LEU A 94 -7.07 -4.90 -11.71
CA LEU A 94 -7.22 -3.51 -11.24
C LEU A 94 -5.98 -2.68 -11.61
N LEU A 95 -4.79 -3.21 -11.37
CA LEU A 95 -3.51 -2.51 -11.52
C LEU A 95 -2.94 -2.53 -12.94
N GLU A 96 -3.45 -3.39 -13.82
CA GLU A 96 -3.14 -3.37 -15.26
C GLU A 96 -3.86 -2.23 -16.02
N LYS A 97 -4.78 -1.52 -15.37
CA LYS A 97 -5.51 -0.41 -16.00
C LYS A 97 -4.59 0.82 -16.11
N PRO A 98 -4.46 1.42 -17.30
CA PRO A 98 -3.64 2.62 -17.52
C PRO A 98 -4.24 3.87 -16.85
#